data_AF-A0AAD9D0B9-F1
#
_entry.id   AF-A0AAD9D0B9-F1
#
_cell.length_a   1.000
_cell.length_b   1.000
_cell.length_c   1.000
_cell.angle_alpha   90.00
_cell.angle_beta   90.00
_cell.angle_gamma   90.00
#
_symmetry.space_group_name_H-M   'P 1'
#
loop_
_entity.id
_entity.type
_entity.pdbx_description
1 polymer ?
#
loop_
_entity_poly.entity_id
_entity_poly.type
_entity_poly.pdbx_seq_one_letter_code
_entity_poly.pdbx_strand_id
1 'polypeptide(L)'
;MPPAPPTIPANIHQVLSSIRSSVFLNVHNPTGARLGTKYLRKGLAGPALLNYYSKPVPKPAALDRQFNHHVRQSEAAFLKSGGDVREIERWKREGQVAPGYIAAPNLPQAQNAKGIFWDEREDARLRFVERRQRLGKGTTPKGQGKRSQVGGKKR
;
A
#
# COMPACT_ATOMS: atom_id res chain seq x y z
N MET A 1 70.62 -40.79 1.37
CA MET A 1 70.05 -39.49 0.97
C MET A 1 68.67 -39.74 0.37
N PRO A 2 67.62 -38.99 0.74
CA PRO A 2 66.31 -39.14 0.10
C PRO A 2 66.38 -38.70 -1.38
N PRO A 3 65.62 -39.34 -2.28
CA PRO A 3 65.56 -38.92 -3.69
C PRO A 3 64.93 -37.52 -3.79
N ALA A 4 65.37 -36.75 -4.78
CA ALA A 4 64.81 -35.44 -5.06
C ALA A 4 63.30 -35.55 -5.38
N PRO A 5 62.47 -34.59 -4.94
CA PRO A 5 61.05 -34.61 -5.24
C PRO A 5 60.80 -34.52 -6.74
N PRO A 6 59.76 -35.19 -7.28
CA PRO A 6 59.44 -35.12 -8.69
C PRO A 6 59.10 -33.67 -9.08
N THR A 7 59.66 -33.24 -10.21
CA THR A 7 59.45 -31.90 -10.76
C THR A 7 58.09 -31.83 -11.46
N ILE A 8 57.16 -31.07 -10.88
CA ILE A 8 55.83 -30.84 -11.47
C ILE A 8 55.97 -29.73 -12.53
N PRO A 9 55.56 -29.95 -13.78
CA PRO A 9 55.63 -28.91 -14.81
C PRO A 9 54.62 -27.79 -14.53
N ALA A 10 55.07 -26.55 -14.75
CA ALA A 10 54.35 -25.33 -14.35
C ALA A 10 52.93 -25.19 -14.94
N ASN A 11 52.66 -25.79 -16.10
CA ASN A 11 51.42 -25.61 -16.84
C ASN A 11 50.28 -26.56 -16.41
N ILE A 12 50.57 -27.63 -15.65
CA ILE A 12 49.56 -28.64 -15.28
C ILE A 12 48.38 -28.00 -14.54
N HIS A 13 48.64 -27.03 -13.66
CA HIS A 13 47.58 -26.36 -12.90
C HIS A 13 46.57 -25.63 -13.80
N GLN A 14 47.02 -25.05 -14.90
CA GLN A 14 46.13 -24.36 -15.85
C GLN A 14 45.28 -25.36 -16.62
N VAL A 15 45.87 -26.47 -17.08
CA VAL A 15 45.18 -27.55 -17.79
C VAL A 15 44.12 -28.22 -16.91
N LEU A 16 44.46 -28.56 -15.67
CA LEU A 16 43.49 -29.14 -14.73
C LEU A 16 42.38 -28.15 -14.40
N SER A 17 42.70 -26.87 -14.26
CA SER A 17 41.71 -25.82 -13.99
C SER A 17 40.78 -25.60 -15.19
N SER A 18 41.26 -25.73 -16.43
CA SER A 18 40.42 -25.63 -17.63
C SER A 18 39.47 -26.83 -17.75
N ILE A 19 39.95 -28.06 -17.55
CA ILE A 19 39.12 -29.28 -17.52
C ILE A 19 38.09 -29.22 -16.38
N ARG A 20 38.50 -28.78 -15.19
CA ARG A 20 37.60 -28.59 -14.05
C ARG A 20 36.50 -27.57 -14.38
N SER A 21 36.85 -26.48 -15.05
CA SER A 21 35.90 -25.43 -15.38
C SER A 21 34.78 -25.91 -16.31
N SER A 22 35.10 -26.77 -17.28
CA SER A 22 34.10 -27.34 -18.20
C SER A 22 33.17 -28.33 -17.49
N VAL A 23 33.70 -29.17 -16.60
CA VAL A 23 32.91 -30.13 -15.82
C VAL A 23 31.91 -29.44 -14.89
N PHE A 24 32.33 -28.37 -14.21
CA PHE A 24 31.50 -27.70 -13.19
C PHE A 24 30.85 -26.40 -13.67
N LEU A 25 30.87 -26.12 -14.97
CA LEU A 25 30.34 -24.89 -15.56
C LEU A 25 30.87 -23.61 -14.87
N ASN A 26 32.13 -23.66 -14.43
CA ASN A 26 32.82 -22.54 -13.79
C ASN A 26 33.56 -21.69 -14.83
N VAL A 27 33.84 -20.43 -14.50
CA VAL A 27 34.62 -19.55 -15.37
C VAL A 27 36.12 -19.82 -15.20
N HIS A 28 36.82 -20.16 -16.28
CA HIS A 28 38.28 -20.25 -16.33
C HIS A 28 38.90 -18.90 -16.75
N ASN A 29 39.80 -18.35 -15.93
CA ASN A 29 40.44 -17.04 -16.15
C ASN A 29 41.96 -17.12 -15.91
N PRO A 30 42.74 -17.67 -16.86
CA PRO A 30 44.17 -17.88 -16.69
C PRO A 30 44.98 -16.57 -16.70
N THR A 31 44.45 -15.49 -17.29
CA THR A 31 45.11 -14.18 -17.37
C THR A 31 44.79 -13.27 -16.18
N GLY A 32 43.82 -13.62 -15.34
CA GLY A 32 43.39 -12.78 -14.22
C GLY A 32 42.69 -11.48 -14.66
N ALA A 33 42.17 -11.41 -15.89
CA ALA A 33 41.51 -10.22 -16.42
C ALA A 33 40.21 -9.90 -15.65
N ARG A 34 39.83 -8.61 -15.63
CA ARG A 34 38.60 -8.14 -14.98
C ARG A 34 37.37 -8.36 -15.87
N LEU A 35 36.77 -9.55 -15.78
CA LEU A 35 35.62 -9.97 -16.62
C LEU A 35 34.25 -9.49 -16.11
N GLY A 36 34.16 -8.81 -14.96
CA GLY A 36 32.89 -8.34 -14.39
C GLY A 36 32.01 -9.42 -13.75
N THR A 37 32.45 -10.68 -13.69
CA THR A 37 31.71 -11.83 -13.12
C THR A 37 31.30 -11.62 -11.65
N LYS A 38 32.00 -10.75 -10.89
CA LYS A 38 31.62 -10.32 -9.53
C LYS A 38 30.18 -9.78 -9.48
N TYR A 39 29.79 -8.98 -10.47
CA TYR A 39 28.48 -8.33 -10.47
C TYR A 39 27.37 -9.31 -10.85
N LEU A 40 27.66 -10.25 -11.76
CA LEU A 40 26.70 -11.30 -12.17
C LEU A 40 26.50 -12.36 -11.09
N ARG A 41 27.52 -12.65 -10.27
CA ARG A 41 27.40 -13.56 -9.11
C ARG A 41 26.58 -12.96 -7.97
N LYS A 42 26.44 -11.63 -7.93
CA LYS A 42 25.64 -10.98 -6.91
C LYS A 42 24.16 -11.25 -7.19
N GLY A 43 23.47 -11.89 -6.25
CA GLY A 43 22.03 -12.08 -6.34
C GLY A 43 21.28 -10.74 -6.46
N LEU A 44 20.16 -10.75 -7.20
CA LEU A 44 19.33 -9.57 -7.39
C LEU A 44 18.70 -9.13 -6.06
N ALA A 45 18.89 -7.87 -5.68
CA ALA A 45 18.33 -7.30 -4.43
C ALA A 45 16.91 -6.72 -4.59
N GLY A 46 16.37 -6.67 -5.81
CA GLY A 46 15.12 -5.99 -6.14
C GLY A 46 13.92 -6.39 -5.26
N PRO A 47 13.60 -7.68 -5.12
CA PRO A 47 12.47 -8.12 -4.29
C PRO A 47 12.61 -7.75 -2.81
N ALA A 48 13.83 -7.81 -2.27
CA ALA A 48 14.10 -7.42 -0.89
C ALA A 48 13.91 -5.92 -0.68
N LEU A 49 14.35 -5.09 -1.64
CA LEU A 49 14.18 -3.64 -1.59
C LEU A 49 12.72 -3.21 -1.74
N LEU A 50 11.94 -3.87 -2.61
CA LEU A 50 10.52 -3.58 -2.77
C LEU A 50 9.70 -3.86 -1.49
N ASN A 51 10.10 -4.87 -0.73
CA ASN A 51 9.45 -5.26 0.52
C ASN A 51 10.08 -4.60 1.75
N TYR A 52 10.86 -3.51 1.59
CA TYR A 52 11.52 -2.84 2.71
C TYR A 52 10.51 -2.30 3.73
N TYR A 53 9.45 -1.65 3.26
CA TYR A 53 8.28 -1.36 4.07
C TYR A 53 7.25 -2.46 3.90
N SER A 54 6.56 -2.81 4.98
CA SER A 54 5.46 -3.77 4.92
C SER A 54 4.37 -3.26 3.96
N LYS A 55 3.71 -4.19 3.27
CA LYS A 55 2.56 -3.86 2.42
C LYS A 55 1.50 -3.18 3.30
N PRO A 56 0.97 -2.01 2.90
CA PRO A 56 0.00 -1.30 3.71
C PRO A 56 -1.25 -2.15 3.88
N VAL A 57 -1.74 -2.25 5.12
CA VAL A 57 -3.06 -2.84 5.38
C VAL A 57 -4.14 -2.04 4.64
N PRO A 58 -5.18 -2.71 4.11
CA PRO A 58 -6.28 -2.00 3.47
C PRO A 58 -6.91 -1.02 4.46
N LYS A 59 -7.13 0.21 4.02
CA LYS A 59 -7.78 1.24 4.85
C LYS A 59 -9.20 0.79 5.21
N PRO A 60 -9.72 1.11 6.40
CA PRO A 60 -11.08 0.76 6.79
C PRO A 60 -12.13 1.23 5.77
N ALA A 61 -11.93 2.38 5.15
CA ALA A 61 -12.79 2.90 4.08
C ALA A 61 -12.84 2.02 2.81
N ALA A 62 -11.78 1.25 2.51
CA ALA A 62 -11.78 0.32 1.38
C ALA A 62 -12.57 -0.96 1.71
N LEU A 63 -12.48 -1.42 2.97
CA LEU A 63 -13.20 -2.58 3.48
C LEU A 63 -14.70 -2.29 3.65
N ASP A 64 -15.05 -1.09 4.11
CA ASP A 64 -16.43 -0.63 4.27
C ASP A 64 -17.29 -0.86 3.01
N ARG A 65 -16.71 -0.62 1.82
CA ARG A 65 -17.39 -0.83 0.53
C ARG A 65 -17.74 -2.30 0.27
N GLN A 66 -16.89 -3.23 0.69
CA GLN A 66 -17.09 -4.66 0.47
C GLN A 66 -18.09 -5.25 1.48
N PHE A 67 -18.00 -4.84 2.74
CA PHE A 67 -18.80 -5.44 3.82
C PHE A 67 -20.16 -4.77 4.05
N ASN A 68 -20.32 -3.47 3.73
CA ASN A 68 -21.61 -2.77 3.85
C ASN A 68 -22.41 -2.72 2.54
N HIS A 69 -22.12 -3.62 1.60
CA HIS A 69 -22.80 -3.70 0.31
C HIS A 69 -24.32 -3.90 0.44
N HIS A 70 -24.77 -4.71 1.40
CA HIS A 70 -26.20 -4.97 1.62
C HIS A 70 -26.98 -3.75 2.14
N VAL A 71 -26.37 -2.93 2.99
CA VAL A 71 -26.96 -1.66 3.48
C VAL A 71 -27.10 -0.67 2.32
N ARG A 72 -26.16 -0.65 1.37
CA ARG A 72 -26.24 0.23 0.19
C ARG A 72 -27.28 -0.23 -0.83
N GLN A 73 -27.45 -1.54 -1.01
CA GLN A 73 -28.48 -2.08 -1.88
C GLN A 73 -29.88 -1.75 -1.39
N SER A 74 -30.13 -1.79 -0.08
CA SER A 74 -31.43 -1.44 0.50
C SER A 74 -31.70 0.06 0.42
N GLU A 75 -30.71 0.92 0.67
CA GLU A 75 -30.83 2.37 0.45
C GLU A 75 -31.15 2.69 -1.02
N ALA A 76 -30.44 2.06 -1.96
CA ALA A 76 -30.69 2.24 -3.38
C ALA A 76 -32.07 1.71 -3.81
N ALA A 77 -32.53 0.62 -3.21
CA ALA A 77 -33.88 0.10 -3.43
C ALA A 77 -34.95 1.05 -2.90
N PHE A 78 -34.75 1.63 -1.71
CA PHE A 78 -35.65 2.63 -1.11
C PHE A 78 -35.78 3.90 -1.96
N LEU A 79 -34.67 4.41 -2.48
CA LEU A 79 -34.68 5.55 -3.41
C LEU A 79 -35.40 5.21 -4.72
N LYS A 80 -35.21 3.99 -5.24
CA LYS A 80 -35.92 3.50 -6.44
C LYS A 80 -37.42 3.33 -6.21
N SER A 81 -37.87 3.02 -4.99
CA SER A 81 -39.28 2.96 -4.63
C SER A 81 -39.92 4.33 -4.37
N GLY A 82 -39.20 5.43 -4.61
CA GLY A 82 -39.69 6.80 -4.42
C GLY A 82 -39.44 7.38 -3.03
N GLY A 83 -38.60 6.74 -2.22
CA GLY A 83 -38.17 7.27 -0.92
C GLY A 83 -37.25 8.49 -1.06
N ASP A 84 -37.29 9.39 -0.08
CA ASP A 84 -36.52 10.63 -0.10
C ASP A 84 -35.14 10.45 0.58
N VAL A 85 -34.10 11.06 0.00
CA VAL A 85 -32.71 11.02 0.50
C VAL A 85 -32.62 11.61 1.91
N ARG A 86 -33.44 12.62 2.21
CA ARG A 86 -33.48 13.26 3.54
C ARG A 86 -33.88 12.30 4.65
N GLU A 87 -34.70 11.30 4.35
CA GLU A 87 -35.10 10.29 5.33
C GLU A 87 -33.98 9.32 5.63
N ILE A 88 -33.21 8.93 4.61
CA ILE A 88 -32.01 8.10 4.78
C ILE A 88 -30.98 8.84 5.65
N GLU A 89 -30.76 10.13 5.40
CA GLU A 89 -29.85 10.96 6.20
C GLU A 89 -30.32 11.13 7.66
N ARG A 90 -31.63 11.20 7.88
CA ARG A 90 -32.24 11.22 9.22
C ARG A 90 -31.97 9.91 9.95
N TRP A 91 -32.26 8.76 9.33
CA TRP A 91 -32.00 7.45 9.93
C TRP A 91 -30.52 7.22 10.26
N LYS A 92 -29.61 7.62 9.37
CA LYS A 92 -28.17 7.58 9.63
C LYS A 92 -27.75 8.42 10.82
N ARG A 93 -28.39 9.58 11.02
CA ARG A 93 -28.16 10.44 12.19
C ARG A 93 -28.70 9.82 13.48
N GLU A 94 -29.84 9.16 13.40
CA GLU A 94 -30.53 8.53 14.53
C GLU A 94 -30.01 7.12 14.85
N GLY A 95 -29.12 6.57 14.00
CA GLY A 95 -28.61 5.21 14.13
C GLY A 95 -29.64 4.13 13.79
N GLN A 96 -30.69 4.48 13.06
CA GLN A 96 -31.73 3.57 12.59
C GLN A 96 -31.38 3.03 11.20
N VAL A 97 -31.82 1.80 10.90
CA VAL A 97 -31.74 1.21 9.54
C VAL A 97 -33.01 1.52 8.75
N ALA A 98 -32.90 1.54 7.43
CA ALA A 98 -34.04 1.77 6.54
C ALA A 98 -35.14 0.71 6.77
N PRO A 99 -36.43 1.11 6.81
CA PRO A 99 -37.56 0.21 6.97
C PRO A 99 -37.64 -0.76 5.80
N GLY A 100 -37.78 -2.05 6.10
CA GLY A 100 -37.69 -3.16 5.14
C GLY A 100 -36.36 -3.94 5.20
N TYR A 101 -35.39 -3.47 5.98
CA TYR A 101 -34.21 -4.25 6.32
C TYR A 101 -34.49 -5.08 7.58
N ILE A 102 -34.40 -6.42 7.49
CA ILE A 102 -34.34 -7.27 8.68
C ILE A 102 -32.98 -6.97 9.31
N ALA A 103 -32.96 -6.13 10.34
CA ALA A 103 -31.85 -6.15 11.28
C ALA A 103 -31.77 -7.60 11.75
N ALA A 104 -30.74 -8.34 11.30
CA ALA A 104 -30.57 -9.72 11.73
C ALA A 104 -30.75 -9.71 13.26
N PRO A 105 -31.65 -10.55 13.80
CA PRO A 105 -32.20 -10.35 15.16
C PRO A 105 -31.13 -10.35 16.27
N ASN A 106 -29.91 -10.76 15.94
CA ASN A 106 -28.78 -10.89 16.86
C ASN A 106 -27.65 -9.88 16.60
N LEU A 107 -27.78 -8.94 15.65
CA LEU A 107 -26.82 -7.84 15.55
C LEU A 107 -27.24 -6.74 16.54
N PRO A 108 -26.34 -6.27 17.42
CA PRO A 108 -26.68 -5.19 18.34
C PRO A 108 -27.19 -4.00 17.52
N GLN A 109 -28.40 -3.55 17.80
CA GLN A 109 -28.93 -2.29 17.29
C GLN A 109 -28.05 -1.16 17.86
N ALA A 110 -26.95 -0.89 17.19
CA ALA A 110 -25.94 0.03 17.67
C ALA A 110 -26.50 1.44 17.56
N GLN A 111 -26.89 2.01 18.69
CA GLN A 111 -27.09 3.45 18.83
C GLN A 111 -25.79 4.13 18.36
N ASN A 112 -25.86 4.89 17.27
CA ASN A 112 -24.71 5.45 16.54
C ASN A 112 -23.86 4.40 15.78
N ALA A 113 -24.49 3.57 14.96
CA ALA A 113 -23.81 2.56 14.13
C ALA A 113 -22.87 3.18 13.08
N LYS A 114 -21.71 3.67 13.52
CA LYS A 114 -20.54 3.78 12.66
C LYS A 114 -20.20 2.34 12.29
N GLY A 115 -20.26 2.00 11.00
CA GLY A 115 -20.22 0.62 10.52
C GLY A 115 -19.01 -0.18 11.04
N ILE A 116 -19.00 -1.49 10.75
CA ILE A 116 -17.99 -2.45 11.27
C ILE A 116 -16.54 -1.97 11.04
N PHE A 117 -16.27 -1.27 9.94
CA PHE A 117 -14.95 -0.76 9.58
C PHE A 117 -14.90 0.76 9.70
N TRP A 118 -14.93 1.26 10.92
CA TRP A 118 -14.85 2.69 11.21
C TRP A 118 -13.47 3.12 11.71
N ASP A 119 -13.04 4.33 11.33
CA ASP A 119 -11.75 4.91 11.72
C ASP A 119 -11.93 6.07 12.72
N GLU A 120 -11.60 5.81 13.98
CA GLU A 120 -11.65 6.78 15.07
C GLU A 120 -10.80 8.03 14.80
N ARG A 121 -9.62 7.84 14.21
CA ARG A 121 -8.68 8.94 13.98
C ARG A 121 -9.21 9.87 12.90
N GLU A 122 -9.82 9.30 11.88
CA GLU A 122 -10.40 10.07 10.79
C GLU A 122 -11.63 10.87 11.25
N ASP A 123 -12.50 10.32 12.09
CA ASP A 123 -13.62 11.09 12.66
C ASP A 123 -13.15 12.19 13.60
N ALA A 124 -12.16 11.92 14.45
CA ALA A 124 -11.54 12.96 15.28
C ALA A 124 -10.98 14.10 14.41
N ARG A 125 -10.34 13.76 13.28
CA ARG A 125 -9.86 14.73 12.28
C ARG A 125 -11.01 15.54 11.68
N LEU A 126 -12.10 14.89 11.29
CA LEU A 126 -13.27 15.55 10.72
C LEU A 126 -13.93 16.51 11.71
N ARG A 127 -14.15 16.08 12.95
CA ARG A 127 -14.68 16.93 14.04
C ARG A 127 -13.78 18.14 14.32
N PHE A 128 -12.47 17.95 14.27
CA PHE A 128 -11.51 19.05 14.43
C PHE A 128 -11.60 20.05 13.27
N VAL A 129 -11.67 19.56 12.02
CA VAL A 129 -11.80 20.39 10.83
C VAL A 129 -13.12 21.17 10.86
N GLU A 130 -14.23 20.51 11.19
CA GLU A 130 -15.55 21.13 11.32
C GLU A 130 -15.53 22.25 12.37
N ARG A 131 -14.94 22.00 13.55
CA ARG A 131 -14.75 23.02 14.58
C ARG A 131 -13.96 24.22 14.04
N ARG A 132 -12.87 23.99 13.31
CA ARG A 132 -12.09 25.10 12.70
C ARG A 132 -12.89 25.87 11.65
N GLN A 133 -13.69 25.18 10.85
CA GLN A 133 -14.57 25.82 9.85
C GLN A 133 -15.61 26.71 10.52
N ARG A 134 -16.29 26.22 11.58
CA ARG A 134 -17.25 27.00 12.38
C ARG A 134 -16.63 28.26 12.98
N LEU A 135 -15.35 28.20 13.35
CA LEU A 135 -14.59 29.34 13.89
C LEU A 135 -14.02 30.28 12.81
N GLY A 136 -14.32 30.06 11.51
CA GLY A 136 -13.74 30.84 10.41
C GLY A 136 -12.24 30.61 10.20
N LYS A 137 -11.66 29.64 10.90
CA LYS A 137 -10.24 29.25 10.84
C LYS A 137 -10.03 28.03 9.94
N GLY A 138 -10.99 27.73 9.06
CA GLY A 138 -10.90 26.67 8.07
C GLY A 138 -9.83 26.97 7.02
N THR A 139 -9.39 25.95 6.29
CA THR A 139 -8.52 26.17 5.13
C THR A 139 -9.30 26.90 4.04
N THR A 140 -8.66 27.87 3.39
CA THR A 140 -9.18 28.42 2.13
C THR A 140 -9.12 27.36 1.03
N PRO A 141 -9.98 27.46 -0.01
CA PRO A 141 -9.85 26.64 -1.20
C PRO A 141 -8.46 26.77 -1.83
N LYS A 142 -7.94 25.67 -2.38
CA LYS A 142 -6.64 25.65 -3.05
C LYS A 142 -6.64 26.66 -4.21
N GLY A 143 -5.61 27.50 -4.30
CA GLY A 143 -5.48 28.53 -5.33
C GLY A 143 -6.22 29.85 -5.04
N GLN A 144 -7.03 29.93 -3.98
CA GLN A 144 -7.76 31.14 -3.58
C GLN A 144 -7.20 31.77 -2.29
N GLY A 145 -5.94 31.47 -1.95
CA GLY A 145 -5.29 32.07 -0.80
C GLY A 145 -5.04 33.56 -1.03
N LYS A 146 -4.91 34.34 0.06
CA LYS A 146 -4.68 35.79 -0.02
C LYS A 146 -3.56 36.19 -0.99
N ARG A 147 -2.48 35.40 -1.08
CA ARG A 147 -1.34 35.66 -1.96
C ARG A 147 -1.67 35.52 -3.46
N SER A 148 -2.58 34.62 -3.85
CA SER A 148 -2.92 34.45 -5.27
C SER A 148 -3.79 35.59 -5.81
N GLN A 149 -4.47 36.34 -4.94
CA GLN A 149 -5.22 37.53 -5.32
C GLN A 149 -4.33 38.76 -5.59
N VAL A 150 -3.12 38.80 -5.03
CA VAL A 150 -2.22 39.97 -5.12
C VAL A 150 -1.42 40.00 -6.44
N GLY A 151 -1.23 38.85 -7.10
CA GLY A 151 -0.40 38.73 -8.31
C GLY A 151 -1.04 39.20 -9.64
N GLY A 152 -2.32 39.64 -9.63
CA GLY A 152 -3.08 39.95 -10.84
C GLY A 152 -3.02 41.40 -11.33
N LYS A 153 -2.35 42.31 -10.62
CA LYS A 153 -2.32 43.74 -10.96
C LYS A 153 -0.95 44.16 -11.51
N LYS A 154 -0.62 43.71 -12.72
CA LYS A 154 0.41 44.38 -13.53
C LYS A 154 -0.25 45.62 -14.15
N ARG A 155 0.26 46.80 -13.79
CA ARG A 155 -0.03 48.07 -14.48
C ARG A 155 0.68 48.10 -15.82
#